data_AF-A0AAP3ZZN2-F1
#
_entry.id   AF-A0AAP3ZZN2-F1
#
_cell.length_a   1.000
_cell.length_b   1.000
_cell.length_c   1.000
_cell.angle_alpha   90.00
_cell.angle_beta   90.00
_cell.angle_gamma   90.00
#
_symmetry.space_group_name_H-M   'P 1'
#
loop_
_entity.id
_entity.type
_entity.pdbx_description
1 polymer ?
#
loop_
_entity_poly.entity_id
_entity_poly.type
_entity_poly.pdbx_seq_one_letter_code
_entity_poly.pdbx_strand_id
1 'polypeptide(L)'
;MTLQDLFNEKPTQLWYKRMVEYGDDLFTEERLLMSNKVLDNYLNQLILLQETKHPESIMKAVEEIVITFNELNEKNDYFIETMEREELAEFIDKAARLAGLEIEEDQDITEEWREW
;
A
#
# COMPACT_ATOMS: atom_id res chain seq x y z
N MET A 1 -9.07 -12.71 -9.06
CA MET A 1 -8.30 -11.47 -8.88
C MET A 1 -6.83 -11.85 -8.83
N THR A 2 -5.99 -11.07 -9.49
CA THR A 2 -4.54 -11.26 -9.67
C THR A 2 -3.79 -10.02 -9.19
N LEU A 3 -2.47 -10.09 -9.06
CA LEU A 3 -1.65 -8.90 -8.74
C LEU A 3 -1.79 -7.81 -9.83
N GLN A 4 -1.98 -8.20 -11.08
CA GLN A 4 -2.16 -7.27 -12.20
C GLN A 4 -3.48 -6.49 -12.08
N ASP A 5 -4.53 -7.11 -11.53
CA ASP A 5 -5.82 -6.44 -11.31
C ASP A 5 -5.67 -5.29 -10.29
N LEU A 6 -4.77 -5.43 -9.31
CA LEU A 6 -4.56 -4.44 -8.24
C LEU A 6 -4.03 -3.09 -8.73
N PHE A 7 -3.42 -3.00 -9.92
CA PHE A 7 -3.05 -1.70 -10.49
C PHE A 7 -4.26 -0.79 -10.74
N ASN A 8 -5.45 -1.37 -10.86
CA ASN A 8 -6.70 -0.65 -11.04
C ASN A 8 -7.53 -0.57 -9.76
N GLU A 9 -7.01 -1.02 -8.61
CA GLU A 9 -7.71 -1.02 -7.31
C GLU A 9 -6.88 -0.36 -6.20
N LYS A 10 -5.88 0.45 -6.57
CA LYS A 10 -5.03 1.17 -5.61
C LYS A 10 -5.86 2.15 -4.77
N PRO A 11 -5.57 2.30 -3.47
CA PRO A 11 -6.29 3.24 -2.59
C PRO A 11 -6.19 4.69 -3.08
N THR A 12 -5.13 5.05 -3.82
CA THR A 12 -5.00 6.37 -4.48
C THR A 12 -6.15 6.73 -5.42
N GLN A 13 -6.89 5.76 -5.96
CA GLN A 13 -8.09 6.03 -6.74
C GLN A 13 -9.25 6.53 -5.87
N LEU A 14 -9.41 5.95 -4.68
CA LEU A 14 -10.41 6.40 -3.71
C LEU A 14 -10.04 7.80 -3.19
N TRP A 15 -8.75 8.03 -2.92
CA TRP A 15 -8.24 9.32 -2.47
C TRP A 15 -8.46 10.41 -3.53
N TYR A 16 -8.15 10.11 -4.79
CA TYR A 16 -8.42 11.03 -5.90
C TYR A 16 -9.91 11.34 -6.04
N LYS A 17 -10.76 10.31 -5.93
CA LYS A 17 -12.22 10.50 -5.96
C LYS A 17 -12.68 11.40 -4.82
N ARG A 18 -12.16 11.21 -3.60
CA ARG A 18 -12.46 12.05 -2.43
C ARG A 18 -12.03 13.50 -2.65
N MET A 19 -10.82 13.71 -3.17
CA MET A 19 -10.31 15.02 -3.54
C MET A 19 -11.21 15.74 -4.56
N VAL A 20 -11.60 15.06 -5.65
CA VAL A 20 -12.35 15.69 -6.76
C VAL A 20 -13.84 15.83 -6.47
N GLU A 21 -14.49 14.80 -5.93
CA GLU A 21 -15.95 14.77 -5.77
C GLU A 21 -16.43 15.36 -4.44
N TYR A 22 -15.62 15.22 -3.38
CA TYR A 22 -16.00 15.61 -2.03
C TYR A 22 -15.21 16.82 -1.51
N GLY A 23 -14.24 17.32 -2.29
CA GLY A 23 -13.43 18.48 -1.95
C GLY A 23 -12.46 18.22 -0.79
N ASP A 24 -12.03 16.96 -0.62
CA ASP A 24 -11.02 16.57 0.35
C ASP A 24 -9.70 17.30 0.06
N ASP A 25 -9.22 18.09 1.03
CA ASP A 25 -8.00 18.89 0.95
C ASP A 25 -6.76 18.19 1.56
N LEU A 26 -6.93 16.96 2.06
CA LEU A 26 -5.85 16.13 2.57
C LEU A 26 -4.88 15.72 1.44
N PHE A 27 -5.40 15.50 0.24
CA PHE A 27 -4.61 15.08 -0.92
C PHE A 27 -4.36 16.22 -1.91
N THR A 28 -3.17 16.18 -2.49
CA THR A 28 -2.79 16.95 -3.68
C THR A 28 -2.44 15.98 -4.81
N GLU A 29 -2.43 16.46 -6.05
CA GLU A 29 -1.96 15.65 -7.19
C GLU A 29 -0.54 15.10 -6.98
N GLU A 30 0.33 15.86 -6.32
CA GLU A 30 1.70 15.45 -5.99
C GLU A 30 1.71 14.31 -4.97
N ARG A 31 0.95 14.43 -3.86
CA ARG A 31 0.82 13.37 -2.85
C ARG A 31 0.29 12.07 -3.48
N LEU A 32 -0.76 12.19 -4.30
CA LEU A 32 -1.33 11.05 -5.02
C LEU A 32 -0.31 10.38 -5.95
N LEU A 33 0.45 11.16 -6.72
CA LEU A 33 1.46 10.64 -7.63
C LEU A 33 2.58 9.90 -6.88
N MET A 34 3.05 10.46 -5.77
CA MET A 34 4.08 9.84 -4.92
C MET A 34 3.60 8.51 -4.34
N SER A 35 2.42 8.49 -3.71
CA SER A 35 1.84 7.26 -3.17
C SER A 35 1.60 6.21 -4.25
N ASN A 36 1.10 6.63 -5.42
CA ASN A 36 0.84 5.74 -6.53
C ASN A 36 2.12 5.05 -7.04
N LYS A 37 3.23 5.78 -7.09
CA LYS A 37 4.54 5.24 -7.48
C LYS A 37 5.07 4.21 -6.49
N VAL A 38 4.87 4.43 -5.18
CA VAL A 38 5.27 3.46 -4.15
C VAL A 38 4.45 2.17 -4.28
N LEU A 39 3.14 2.29 -4.46
CA LEU A 39 2.25 1.15 -4.68
C LEU A 39 2.61 0.38 -5.97
N ASP A 40 2.92 1.09 -7.06
CA ASP A 40 3.39 0.46 -8.31
C ASP A 40 4.69 -0.31 -8.11
N ASN A 41 5.65 0.24 -7.36
CA ASN A 41 6.90 -0.45 -7.08
C ASN A 41 6.66 -1.75 -6.28
N TYR A 42 5.83 -1.67 -5.24
CA TYR A 42 5.46 -2.82 -4.43
C TYR A 42 4.77 -3.92 -5.24
N LEU A 43 3.77 -3.58 -6.05
CA LEU A 43 3.10 -4.57 -6.92
C LEU A 43 4.08 -5.22 -7.90
N ASN A 44 4.99 -4.44 -8.50
CA ASN A 44 6.01 -4.97 -9.40
C ASN A 44 6.98 -5.92 -8.68
N GLN A 45 7.40 -5.59 -7.46
CA GLN A 45 8.22 -6.49 -6.63
C GLN A 45 7.49 -7.81 -6.36
N LEU A 46 6.21 -7.75 -5.96
CA LEU A 46 5.41 -8.94 -5.69
C LEU A 46 5.20 -9.82 -6.93
N ILE A 47 4.99 -9.22 -8.10
CA ILE A 47 4.88 -9.96 -9.37
C ILE A 47 6.15 -10.77 -9.65
N LEU A 48 7.33 -10.21 -9.37
CA LEU A 48 8.60 -10.91 -9.53
C LEU A 48 8.78 -12.04 -8.52
N LEU A 49 8.21 -11.90 -7.31
CA LEU A 49 8.28 -12.89 -6.24
C LEU A 49 7.23 -14.00 -6.35
N GLN A 50 6.17 -13.81 -7.16
CA GLN A 50 5.05 -14.74 -7.25
C GLN A 50 5.45 -16.14 -7.73
N GLU A 51 6.53 -16.26 -8.53
CA GLU A 51 7.06 -17.54 -9.01
C GLU A 51 7.70 -18.37 -7.87
N THR A 52 8.36 -17.72 -6.92
CA THR A 52 9.08 -18.39 -5.83
C THR A 52 8.25 -18.50 -4.56
N LYS A 53 7.27 -17.60 -4.38
CA LYS A 53 6.40 -17.51 -3.19
C LYS A 53 7.19 -17.51 -1.88
N HIS A 54 8.40 -16.95 -1.90
CA HIS A 54 9.31 -16.99 -0.76
C HIS A 54 8.79 -16.07 0.36
N PRO A 55 8.27 -16.59 1.50
CA PRO A 55 7.54 -15.77 2.47
C PRO A 55 8.36 -14.62 3.03
N GLU A 56 9.64 -14.86 3.34
CA GLU A 56 10.55 -13.82 3.85
C GLU A 56 10.76 -12.69 2.84
N SER A 57 10.77 -13.00 1.54
CA SER A 57 10.93 -11.98 0.49
C SER A 57 9.66 -11.15 0.32
N ILE A 58 8.49 -11.76 0.48
CA ILE A 58 7.21 -11.06 0.46
C ILE A 58 7.08 -10.17 1.70
N MET A 59 7.40 -10.68 2.90
CA MET A 59 7.39 -9.88 4.13
C MET A 59 8.39 -8.74 4.08
N LYS A 60 9.56 -8.94 3.47
CA LYS A 60 10.50 -7.85 3.23
C LYS A 60 9.92 -6.77 2.31
N ALA A 61 9.20 -7.15 1.26
CA ALA A 61 8.52 -6.17 0.41
C ALA A 61 7.44 -5.40 1.18
N VAL A 62 6.74 -6.06 2.12
CA VAL A 62 5.76 -5.43 3.03
C VAL A 62 6.44 -4.44 3.98
N GLU A 63 7.54 -4.82 4.61
CA GLU A 63 8.35 -3.92 5.43
C GLU A 63 8.79 -2.69 4.63
N GLU A 64 9.35 -2.89 3.44
CA GLU A 64 9.86 -1.81 2.59
C GLU A 64 8.76 -0.80 2.21
N ILE A 65 7.56 -1.26 1.84
CA ILE A 65 6.46 -0.34 1.50
C ILE A 65 5.96 0.42 2.73
N VAL A 66 5.85 -0.23 3.90
CA VAL A 66 5.42 0.43 5.13
C VAL A 66 6.44 1.47 5.57
N ILE A 67 7.73 1.15 5.60
CA ILE A 67 8.76 2.14 5.94
C ILE A 67 8.73 3.32 4.94
N THR A 68 8.56 3.04 3.64
CA THR A 68 8.49 4.09 2.62
C THR A 68 7.30 5.03 2.84
N PHE A 69 6.13 4.49 3.21
CA PHE A 69 4.96 5.33 3.50
C PHE A 69 5.09 6.09 4.82
N ASN A 70 5.78 5.56 5.85
CA ASN A 70 6.09 6.32 7.07
C ASN A 70 6.91 7.56 6.71
N GLU A 71 7.98 7.38 5.92
CA GLU A 71 8.82 8.47 5.47
C GLU A 71 8.07 9.48 4.58
N LEU A 72 7.21 9.00 3.68
CA LEU A 72 6.40 9.88 2.86
C LEU A 72 5.43 10.70 3.71
N ASN A 73 4.83 10.09 4.73
CA ASN A 73 3.91 10.77 5.63
C ASN A 73 4.63 11.90 6.38
N GLU A 74 5.78 11.60 6.99
CA GLU A 74 6.59 12.57 7.72
C GLU A 74 7.06 13.74 6.83
N LYS A 75 7.51 13.45 5.60
CA LYS A 75 8.05 14.45 4.67
C LYS A 75 6.98 15.36 4.04
N ASN A 76 5.70 15.01 4.15
CA ASN A 76 4.60 15.68 3.44
C ASN A 76 3.48 16.14 4.38
N ASP A 77 3.85 16.63 5.58
CA ASP A 77 2.94 17.21 6.57
C ASP A 77 1.88 16.24 7.11
N TYR A 78 2.22 14.96 7.27
CA TYR A 78 1.38 13.93 7.89
C TYR A 78 -0.02 13.77 7.25
N PHE A 79 -0.06 13.58 5.92
CA PHE A 79 -1.30 13.46 5.16
C PHE A 79 -2.01 12.10 5.26
N ILE A 80 -1.43 11.11 5.96
CA ILE A 80 -2.04 9.78 6.15
C ILE A 80 -2.79 9.75 7.49
N GLU A 81 -4.10 9.92 7.42
CA GLU A 81 -5.01 9.83 8.58
C GLU A 81 -5.58 8.42 8.74
N THR A 82 -6.40 8.20 9.77
CA THR A 82 -6.96 6.88 10.10
C THR A 82 -7.59 6.16 8.91
N MET A 83 -8.30 6.85 8.01
CA MET A 83 -8.93 6.21 6.85
C MET A 83 -7.90 5.67 5.85
N GLU A 84 -6.90 6.48 5.50
CA GLU A 84 -5.86 6.11 4.55
C GLU A 84 -4.99 4.97 5.08
N ARG A 85 -4.80 4.91 6.40
CA ARG A 85 -4.05 3.83 7.07
C ARG A 85 -4.71 2.49 6.87
N GLU A 86 -6.01 2.41 7.11
CA GLU A 86 -6.77 1.17 6.94
C GLU A 86 -6.78 0.75 5.47
N GLU A 87 -7.04 1.68 4.55
CA GLU A 87 -7.04 1.39 3.11
C GLU A 87 -5.66 0.95 2.59
N LEU A 88 -4.57 1.51 3.12
CA LEU A 88 -3.21 1.06 2.81
C LEU A 88 -2.92 -0.32 3.39
N ALA A 89 -3.23 -0.55 4.66
CA ALA A 89 -2.98 -1.83 5.32
C ALA A 89 -3.75 -2.96 4.63
N GLU A 90 -5.04 -2.76 4.34
CA GLU A 90 -5.88 -3.71 3.60
C GLU A 90 -5.32 -3.99 2.20
N PHE A 91 -4.87 -2.96 1.48
CA PHE A 91 -4.31 -3.13 0.14
C PHE A 91 -2.99 -3.91 0.17
N ILE A 92 -2.09 -3.59 1.11
CA ILE A 92 -0.80 -4.25 1.27
C ILE A 92 -1.01 -5.73 1.64
N ASP A 93 -1.87 -6.02 2.62
CA ASP A 93 -2.20 -7.39 3.02
C ASP A 93 -2.75 -8.22 1.84
N LYS A 94 -3.77 -7.67 1.17
CA LYS A 94 -4.39 -8.30 0.00
C LYS A 94 -3.36 -8.63 -1.10
N ALA A 95 -2.45 -7.71 -1.39
CA ALA A 95 -1.42 -7.91 -2.40
C ALA A 95 -0.41 -8.99 -1.97
N ALA A 96 0.07 -8.95 -0.72
CA ALA A 96 1.00 -9.96 -0.20
C ALA A 96 0.39 -11.38 -0.27
N ARG A 97 -0.89 -11.53 0.10
CA ARG A 97 -1.61 -12.80 0.01
C ARG A 97 -1.77 -13.27 -1.45
N LEU A 98 -2.06 -12.36 -2.38
CA LEU A 98 -2.10 -12.67 -3.83
C LEU A 98 -0.72 -13.03 -4.42
N ALA A 99 0.37 -12.57 -3.80
CA ALA A 99 1.73 -12.99 -4.14
C ALA A 99 2.07 -14.40 -3.62
N GLY A 100 1.22 -14.97 -2.75
CA GLY A 100 1.38 -16.31 -2.20
C GLY A 100 1.86 -16.36 -0.75
N LEU A 101 1.75 -15.26 0.00
CA LEU A 101 2.00 -15.28 1.44
C LEU A 101 0.89 -16.04 2.16
N GLU A 102 1.24 -17.11 2.87
CA GLU A 102 0.33 -17.94 3.65
C GLU A 102 0.59 -17.71 5.15
N ILE A 103 -0.31 -16.95 5.77
CA ILE A 103 -0.32 -16.57 7.20
C ILE A 103 -1.77 -16.53 7.69
N GLU A 104 -1.97 -16.41 9.00
CA GLU A 104 -3.32 -16.30 9.59
C GLU A 104 -4.10 -15.12 9.00
N GLU A 105 -5.39 -15.32 8.73
CA GLU A 105 -6.24 -14.30 8.06
C GLU A 105 -6.42 -13.04 8.91
N ASP A 106 -6.44 -13.19 10.24
CA ASP A 106 -6.62 -12.07 11.18
C ASP A 106 -5.30 -11.36 11.54
N GLN A 107 -4.17 -11.78 10.97
CA GLN A 107 -2.87 -11.18 11.25
C GLN A 107 -2.63 -9.97 10.35
N ASP A 108 -2.50 -8.77 10.95
CA ASP A 108 -2.06 -7.57 10.25
C ASP A 108 -0.55 -7.59 10.03
N ILE A 109 -0.15 -7.87 8.79
CA ILE A 109 1.27 -7.95 8.40
C ILE A 109 1.99 -6.62 8.38
N THR A 110 1.27 -5.51 8.47
CA THR A 110 1.84 -4.17 8.42
C THR A 110 2.12 -3.62 9.81
N GLU A 111 1.46 -4.15 10.85
CA GLU A 111 1.47 -3.63 12.22
C GLU A 111 2.88 -3.43 12.79
N GLU A 112 3.81 -4.36 12.54
CA GLU A 112 5.17 -4.32 13.11
C GLU A 112 5.95 -3.06 12.70
N TRP A 113 5.69 -2.50 11.52
CA TRP A 113 6.48 -1.40 10.94
C TRP A 113 5.73 -0.07 10.83
N ARG A 114 4.43 -0.02 11.13
CA ARG A 114 3.63 1.21 10.96
C ARG A 114 3.99 2.24 12.04
N GLU A 115 4.36 3.44 11.60
CA GLU A 115 4.65 4.60 12.45
C GLU A 115 3.76 5.81 12.16
N TRP A 116 3.06 5.81 11.02
CA TRP A 116 2.11 6.87 10.68
C TRP A 116 1.01 6.98 11.71
#